data_AF-A0A6J0RLQ5-F1
#
_entry.id   AF-A0A6J0RLQ5-F1
#
_cell.length_a   1.000
_cell.length_b   1.000
_cell.length_c   1.000
_cell.angle_alpha   90.00
_cell.angle_beta   90.00
_cell.angle_gamma   90.00
#
_symmetry.space_group_name_H-M   'P 1'
#
loop_
_entity.id
_entity.type
_entity.pdbx_description
1 polymer ?
#
loop_
_entity_poly.entity_id
_entity_poly.type
_entity_poly.pdbx_seq_one_letter_code
_entity_poly.pdbx_strand_id
1 'polypeptide(L)'
;MCDIAADGGGKEAETTSRYKAAGEDVQNITTICCCIWLLLVHAPTPTQTRRLQRCELAGQLYILDVPKSELSLWLCIAHYESRYNTHVVGNRNADGSSDYGLFQISSRYWCQPDNGTKYYAFNECNVKCSALLLDDITEAVDCARTIQRRQGWSAWSVYSVYCNRTLNEVNDCFESVSEEVNVDNKRNKGILRSCCV
;
A
#
# COMPACT_ATOMS: atom_id res chain seq x y z
N MET A 1 -31.43 76.99 49.57
CA MET A 1 -31.52 75.56 49.91
C MET A 1 -31.44 74.81 48.60
N CYS A 2 -30.52 73.86 48.50
CA CYS A 2 -29.86 73.42 47.26
C CYS A 2 -30.71 72.52 46.36
N ASP A 3 -30.49 72.67 45.06
CA ASP A 3 -30.85 71.73 44.00
C ASP A 3 -30.06 70.42 44.14
N ILE A 4 -30.73 69.27 43.96
CA ILE A 4 -30.11 67.95 43.82
C ILE A 4 -30.26 67.52 42.36
N ALA A 5 -29.12 67.40 41.66
CA ALA A 5 -29.03 66.77 40.35
C ALA A 5 -29.04 65.25 40.49
N ALA A 6 -29.81 64.57 39.62
CA ALA A 6 -29.77 63.12 39.45
C ALA A 6 -28.73 62.76 38.39
N ASP A 7 -27.73 61.97 38.78
CA ASP A 7 -26.79 61.29 37.88
C ASP A 7 -27.24 59.83 37.72
N GLY A 8 -27.60 59.45 36.49
CA GLY A 8 -28.12 58.13 36.17
C GLY A 8 -28.01 57.86 34.68
N GLY A 9 -26.90 57.27 34.26
CA GLY A 9 -26.76 56.73 32.90
C GLY A 9 -25.31 56.51 32.49
N GLY A 10 -24.77 55.30 32.70
CA GLY A 10 -23.41 55.01 32.23
C GLY A 10 -22.85 53.59 32.33
N LYS A 11 -23.55 52.60 32.92
CA LYS A 11 -22.95 51.27 33.16
C LYS A 11 -23.50 50.12 32.31
N GLU A 12 -24.56 50.32 31.53
CA GLU A 12 -25.24 49.24 30.79
C GLU A 12 -24.67 48.99 29.37
N ALA A 13 -24.02 49.99 28.77
CA ALA A 13 -23.51 49.90 27.40
C ALA A 13 -22.16 49.16 27.29
N GLU A 14 -21.29 49.26 28.30
CA GLU A 14 -19.94 48.67 28.25
C GLU A 14 -19.96 47.14 28.40
N THR A 15 -20.85 46.63 29.24
CA THR A 15 -21.03 45.21 29.53
C THR A 15 -21.55 44.44 28.30
N THR A 16 -22.50 45.02 27.57
CA THR A 16 -23.08 44.43 26.35
C THR A 16 -22.05 44.35 25.21
N SER A 17 -21.15 45.32 25.11
CA SER A 17 -20.06 45.32 24.12
C SER A 17 -19.02 44.21 24.39
N ARG A 18 -18.62 44.01 25.66
CA ARG A 18 -17.75 42.89 26.05
C ARG A 18 -18.38 41.51 25.81
N TYR A 19 -19.68 41.36 26.06
CA TYR A 19 -20.38 40.10 25.79
C TYR A 19 -20.52 39.80 24.28
N LYS A 20 -20.68 40.82 23.43
CA LYS A 20 -20.66 40.64 21.96
C LYS A 20 -19.29 40.22 21.44
N ALA A 21 -18.22 40.90 21.85
CA ALA A 21 -16.86 40.56 21.45
C ALA A 21 -16.46 39.13 21.89
N ALA A 22 -16.79 38.75 23.13
CA ALA A 22 -16.56 37.38 23.62
C ALA A 22 -17.39 36.32 22.87
N GLY A 23 -18.60 36.66 22.40
CA GLY A 23 -19.45 35.77 21.60
C GLY A 23 -18.93 35.57 20.18
N GLU A 24 -18.42 36.64 19.55
CA GLU A 24 -17.74 36.57 18.24
C GLU A 24 -16.44 35.76 18.33
N ASP A 25 -15.66 35.93 19.41
CA ASP A 25 -14.45 35.13 19.68
C ASP A 25 -14.77 33.64 19.87
N VAL A 26 -15.80 33.30 20.65
CA VAL A 26 -16.23 31.90 20.86
C VAL A 26 -16.77 31.27 19.57
N GLN A 27 -17.54 32.03 18.78
CA GLN A 27 -18.05 31.59 17.49
C GLN A 27 -16.91 31.32 16.49
N ASN A 28 -15.91 32.21 16.47
CA ASN A 28 -14.72 32.10 15.63
C ASN A 28 -13.86 30.91 16.06
N ILE A 29 -13.62 30.71 17.36
CA ILE A 29 -12.87 29.57 17.89
C ILE A 29 -13.56 28.25 17.53
N THR A 30 -14.87 28.17 17.72
CA THR A 30 -15.65 26.95 17.40
C THR A 30 -15.59 26.62 15.91
N THR A 31 -15.69 27.65 15.06
CA THR A 31 -15.58 27.51 13.60
C THR A 31 -14.19 27.05 13.18
N ILE A 32 -13.13 27.64 13.73
CA ILE A 32 -11.73 27.25 13.45
C ILE A 32 -11.49 25.80 13.88
N CYS A 33 -11.96 25.40 15.07
CA CYS A 33 -11.85 24.02 15.54
C CYS A 33 -12.60 23.04 14.63
N CYS A 34 -13.82 23.37 14.17
CA CYS A 34 -14.56 22.55 13.22
C CYS A 34 -13.82 22.40 11.89
N CYS A 35 -13.26 23.50 11.34
CA CYS A 35 -12.47 23.46 10.11
C CYS A 35 -11.21 22.61 10.26
N ILE A 36 -10.47 22.74 11.37
CA ILE A 36 -9.28 21.92 11.64
C ILE A 36 -9.66 20.45 11.77
N TRP A 37 -10.75 20.14 12.48
CA TRP A 37 -11.22 18.77 12.63
C TRP A 37 -11.65 18.15 11.29
N LEU A 38 -12.39 18.92 10.47
CA LEU A 38 -12.75 18.52 9.11
C LEU A 38 -11.51 18.30 8.23
N LEU A 39 -10.50 19.16 8.31
CA LEU A 39 -9.26 19.01 7.55
C LEU A 39 -8.42 17.79 8.00
N LEU A 40 -8.39 17.49 9.29
CA LEU A 40 -7.68 16.33 9.83
C LEU A 40 -8.39 15.00 9.51
N VAL A 41 -9.72 14.98 9.49
CA VAL A 41 -10.52 13.78 9.15
C VAL A 41 -10.51 13.47 7.65
N HIS A 42 -10.34 14.48 6.79
CA HIS A 42 -10.27 14.31 5.34
C HIS A 42 -8.82 14.35 4.81
N ALA A 43 -7.82 14.30 5.68
CA ALA A 43 -6.45 14.18 5.23
C ALA A 43 -6.29 12.87 4.44
N PRO A 44 -5.91 12.93 3.15
CA PRO A 44 -5.65 11.71 2.39
C PRO A 44 -4.56 10.93 3.11
N THR A 45 -4.86 9.69 3.48
CA THR A 45 -3.88 8.80 4.08
C THR A 45 -2.67 8.73 3.14
N PRO A 46 -1.43 8.86 3.64
CA PRO A 46 -0.26 8.68 2.79
C PRO A 46 -0.38 7.28 2.17
N THR A 47 -0.52 7.22 0.85
CA THR A 47 -0.48 5.96 0.11
C THR A 47 0.95 5.45 0.20
N GLN A 48 1.24 4.70 1.26
CA GLN A 48 2.52 4.05 1.42
C GLN A 48 2.63 3.00 0.32
N THR A 49 3.50 3.26 -0.65
CA THR A 49 3.85 2.31 -1.68
C THR A 49 4.49 1.09 -1.02
N ARG A 50 3.76 -0.03 -0.96
CA ARG A 50 4.28 -1.28 -0.40
C ARG A 50 5.31 -1.89 -1.33
N ARG A 51 6.51 -2.11 -0.80
CA ARG A 51 7.59 -2.88 -1.43
C ARG A 51 7.90 -4.08 -0.57
N LEU A 52 7.71 -5.27 -1.12
CA LEU A 52 7.99 -6.52 -0.43
C LEU A 52 9.50 -6.76 -0.36
N GLN A 53 9.96 -7.36 0.74
CA GLN A 53 11.31 -7.92 0.78
C GLN A 53 11.36 -9.25 0.00
N ARG A 54 12.54 -9.65 -0.49
CA ARG A 54 12.70 -10.89 -1.28
C ARG A 54 12.11 -12.12 -0.57
N CYS A 55 12.48 -12.35 0.69
CA CYS A 55 12.00 -13.52 1.43
C CYS A 55 10.57 -13.37 1.95
N GLU A 56 10.09 -12.14 2.15
CA GLU A 56 8.67 -11.88 2.43
C GLU A 56 7.81 -12.31 1.23
N LEU A 57 8.20 -11.91 0.01
CA LEU A 57 7.52 -12.35 -1.21
C LEU A 57 7.65 -13.87 -1.41
N ALA A 58 8.82 -14.46 -1.17
CA ALA A 58 9.02 -15.91 -1.28
C ALA A 58 8.06 -16.68 -0.36
N GLY A 59 7.90 -16.22 0.89
CA GLY A 59 6.98 -16.79 1.85
C GLY A 59 5.51 -16.66 1.40
N GLN A 60 5.09 -15.48 0.97
CA GLN A 60 3.71 -15.28 0.48
C GLN A 60 3.42 -16.13 -0.76
N LEU A 61 4.33 -16.21 -1.73
CA LEU A 61 4.18 -17.07 -2.91
C LEU A 61 4.05 -18.55 -2.51
N TYR A 62 4.85 -19.00 -1.55
CA TYR A 62 4.78 -20.37 -1.06
C TYR A 62 3.45 -20.68 -0.36
N ILE A 63 2.93 -19.75 0.44
CA ILE A 63 1.61 -19.85 1.08
C ILE A 63 0.49 -19.88 0.03
N LEU A 64 0.66 -19.18 -1.09
CA LEU A 64 -0.26 -19.15 -2.24
C LEU A 64 -0.05 -20.32 -3.23
N ASP A 65 0.51 -21.44 -2.75
CA ASP A 65 0.72 -22.69 -3.49
C ASP A 65 1.55 -22.54 -4.79
N VAL A 66 2.47 -21.59 -4.82
CA VAL A 66 3.51 -21.55 -5.87
C VAL A 66 4.55 -22.63 -5.57
N PRO A 67 4.87 -23.54 -6.51
CA PRO A 67 5.85 -24.58 -6.29
C PRO A 67 7.20 -23.99 -5.85
N LYS A 68 7.81 -24.58 -4.81
CA LYS A 68 9.11 -24.10 -4.29
C LYS A 68 10.18 -23.99 -5.38
N SER A 69 10.15 -24.89 -6.36
CA SER A 69 11.05 -24.90 -7.52
C SER A 69 10.89 -23.70 -8.47
N GLU A 70 9.76 -23.01 -8.43
CA GLU A 70 9.49 -21.84 -9.28
C GLU A 70 9.78 -20.51 -8.56
N LEU A 71 9.91 -20.51 -7.23
CA LEU A 71 10.00 -19.29 -6.44
C LEU A 71 11.15 -18.38 -6.87
N SER A 72 12.34 -18.93 -7.11
CA SER A 72 13.49 -18.13 -7.56
C SER A 72 13.17 -17.36 -8.85
N LEU A 73 12.42 -17.97 -9.75
CA LEU A 73 12.05 -17.37 -11.03
C LEU A 73 10.97 -16.30 -10.86
N TRP A 74 9.94 -16.56 -10.05
CA TRP A 74 8.93 -15.56 -9.68
C TRP A 74 9.55 -14.33 -9.01
N LEU A 75 10.51 -14.55 -8.10
CA LEU A 75 11.25 -13.47 -7.45
C LEU A 75 12.07 -12.66 -8.45
N CYS A 76 12.75 -13.32 -9.40
CA CYS A 76 13.49 -12.62 -10.45
C CYS A 76 12.56 -11.74 -11.31
N ILE A 77 11.43 -12.28 -11.76
CA ILE A 77 10.45 -11.53 -12.55
C ILE A 77 9.94 -10.31 -11.76
N ALA A 78 9.45 -10.50 -10.54
CA ALA A 78 8.96 -9.40 -9.71
C ALA A 78 10.04 -8.33 -9.44
N HIS A 79 11.30 -8.75 -9.30
CA HIS A 79 12.41 -7.81 -9.11
C HIS A 79 12.62 -6.91 -10.34
N TYR A 80 12.68 -7.48 -11.54
CA TYR A 80 12.95 -6.72 -12.75
C TYR A 80 11.74 -5.94 -13.27
N GLU A 81 10.53 -6.45 -13.04
CA GLU A 81 9.29 -5.79 -13.45
C GLU A 81 8.92 -4.62 -12.55
N SER A 82 8.97 -4.79 -11.22
CA SER A 82 8.41 -3.80 -10.28
C SER A 82 9.34 -3.40 -9.14
N ARG A 83 10.53 -4.01 -9.02
CA ARG A 83 11.38 -3.92 -7.82
C ARG A 83 10.60 -4.29 -6.55
N TYR A 84 9.78 -5.34 -6.65
CA TYR A 84 8.89 -5.83 -5.59
C TYR A 84 7.81 -4.83 -5.12
N ASN A 85 7.52 -3.81 -5.92
CA ASN A 85 6.49 -2.82 -5.61
C ASN A 85 5.11 -3.34 -6.03
N THR A 86 4.16 -3.44 -5.10
CA THR A 86 2.80 -3.89 -5.43
C THR A 86 1.96 -2.79 -6.06
N HIS A 87 2.29 -1.51 -5.87
CA HIS A 87 1.46 -0.35 -6.27
C HIS A 87 1.93 0.34 -7.56
N VAL A 88 2.79 -0.28 -8.35
CA VAL A 88 3.33 0.36 -9.56
C VAL A 88 2.41 0.13 -10.78
N VAL A 89 2.08 1.21 -11.47
CA VAL A 89 1.52 1.15 -12.82
C VAL A 89 2.62 1.55 -13.80
N GLY A 90 2.92 0.66 -14.73
CA GLY A 90 3.90 0.86 -15.78
C GLY A 90 3.55 2.04 -16.68
N ASN A 91 4.57 2.54 -17.37
CA ASN A 91 4.36 3.56 -18.40
C ASN A 91 3.38 3.06 -19.46
N ARG A 92 2.68 4.00 -20.09
CA ARG A 92 1.71 3.65 -21.11
C ARG A 92 2.39 3.03 -22.33
N ASN A 93 1.93 1.85 -22.70
CA ASN A 93 2.37 1.12 -23.88
C ASN A 93 1.92 1.83 -25.15
N ALA A 94 2.59 1.54 -26.26
CA ALA A 94 2.32 2.17 -27.57
C ALA A 94 0.87 1.97 -28.03
N ASP A 95 0.24 0.89 -27.60
CA ASP A 95 -1.14 0.55 -27.90
C ASP A 95 -2.18 1.17 -26.93
N GLY A 96 -1.70 1.98 -25.98
CA GLY A 96 -2.48 2.68 -24.99
C GLY A 96 -2.76 1.89 -23.71
N SER A 97 -2.37 0.61 -23.62
CA SER A 97 -2.48 -0.20 -22.40
C SER A 97 -1.41 0.17 -21.36
N SER A 98 -1.55 -0.35 -20.15
CA SER A 98 -0.55 -0.22 -19.08
C SER A 98 -0.39 -1.56 -18.38
N ASP A 99 0.74 -1.72 -17.71
CA ASP A 99 1.08 -2.94 -16.97
C ASP A 99 0.98 -2.67 -15.47
N TYR A 100 0.41 -3.61 -14.71
CA TYR A 100 -0.03 -3.36 -13.34
C TYR A 100 0.67 -4.24 -12.31
N GLY A 101 1.07 -3.60 -11.21
CA GLY A 101 1.46 -4.22 -9.96
C GLY A 101 2.76 -5.01 -10.00
N LEU A 102 2.85 -5.94 -9.04
CA LEU A 102 4.05 -6.70 -8.71
C LEU A 102 4.69 -7.41 -9.92
N PHE A 103 3.86 -7.93 -10.83
CA PHE A 103 4.28 -8.70 -12.00
C PHE A 103 4.07 -7.96 -13.33
N GLN A 104 3.77 -6.65 -13.29
CA GLN A 104 3.51 -5.83 -14.49
C GLN A 104 2.56 -6.53 -15.47
N ILE A 105 1.37 -6.87 -14.99
CA ILE A 105 0.34 -7.60 -15.75
C ILE A 105 -0.39 -6.63 -16.68
N SER A 106 -0.42 -6.95 -17.97
CA SER A 106 -1.00 -6.06 -18.98
C SER A 106 -2.53 -5.96 -18.92
N SER A 107 -3.04 -4.74 -18.87
CA SER A 107 -4.47 -4.45 -18.93
C SER A 107 -5.10 -4.67 -20.31
N ARG A 108 -4.29 -4.91 -21.34
CA ARG A 108 -4.84 -5.29 -22.64
C ARG A 108 -5.48 -6.66 -22.58
N TYR A 109 -4.81 -7.62 -21.95
CA TYR A 109 -5.16 -9.03 -22.04
C TYR A 109 -5.74 -9.59 -20.74
N TRP A 110 -5.22 -9.17 -19.58
CA TRP A 110 -5.36 -9.97 -18.37
C TRP A 110 -6.34 -9.40 -17.35
N CYS A 111 -6.41 -8.07 -17.21
CA CYS A 111 -7.30 -7.42 -16.25
C CYS A 111 -8.17 -6.37 -16.91
N GLN A 112 -9.26 -5.98 -16.23
CA GLN A 112 -10.17 -4.92 -16.63
C GLN A 112 -9.78 -3.58 -15.98
N PRO A 113 -9.41 -2.54 -16.74
CA PRO A 113 -9.20 -1.20 -16.20
C PRO A 113 -10.48 -0.62 -15.61
N ASP A 114 -10.35 0.12 -14.50
CA ASP A 114 -11.50 0.76 -13.83
C ASP A 114 -12.15 1.85 -14.66
N ASN A 115 -11.34 2.54 -15.45
CA ASN A 115 -11.81 3.57 -16.38
C ASN A 115 -11.94 2.98 -17.78
N GLY A 116 -12.86 3.53 -18.57
CA GLY A 116 -13.00 3.15 -19.98
C GLY A 116 -11.70 3.34 -20.75
N THR A 117 -11.40 2.40 -21.64
CA THR A 117 -10.19 2.40 -22.48
C THR A 117 -10.53 2.62 -23.94
N LYS A 118 -9.57 3.15 -24.72
CA LYS A 118 -9.70 3.25 -26.19
C LYS A 118 -9.51 1.90 -26.90
N TYR A 119 -8.88 0.94 -26.22
CA TYR A 119 -8.71 -0.43 -26.68
C TYR A 119 -9.71 -1.35 -25.97
N TYR A 120 -9.95 -2.52 -26.57
CA TYR A 120 -10.71 -3.59 -25.93
C TYR A 120 -9.81 -4.35 -24.95
N ALA A 121 -10.25 -4.49 -23.69
CA ALA A 121 -9.57 -5.27 -22.66
C ALA A 121 -10.18 -6.69 -22.60
N PHE A 122 -9.37 -7.73 -22.76
CA PHE A 122 -9.87 -9.12 -22.76
C PHE A 122 -10.24 -9.63 -21.36
N ASN A 123 -9.56 -9.13 -20.31
CA ASN A 123 -9.80 -9.49 -18.92
C ASN A 123 -9.79 -11.02 -18.67
N GLU A 124 -8.78 -11.72 -19.18
CA GLU A 124 -8.72 -13.19 -19.06
C GLU A 124 -8.57 -13.70 -17.63
N CYS A 125 -8.08 -12.89 -16.70
CA CYS A 125 -8.04 -13.22 -15.27
C CYS A 125 -9.35 -12.92 -14.54
N ASN A 126 -10.32 -12.27 -15.19
CA ASN A 126 -11.60 -11.86 -14.58
C ASN A 126 -11.43 -10.99 -13.31
N VAL A 127 -10.47 -10.06 -13.34
CA VAL A 127 -10.15 -9.17 -12.22
C VAL A 127 -10.05 -7.72 -12.68
N LYS A 128 -10.33 -6.78 -11.79
CA LYS A 128 -10.01 -5.38 -12.04
C LYS A 128 -8.52 -5.15 -11.94
N CYS A 129 -7.97 -4.27 -12.78
CA CYS A 129 -6.53 -3.95 -12.72
C CYS A 129 -6.13 -3.30 -11.39
N SER A 130 -7.04 -2.61 -10.70
CA SER A 130 -6.80 -2.08 -9.34
C SER A 130 -6.63 -3.17 -8.29
N ALA A 131 -7.22 -4.36 -8.48
CA ALA A 131 -7.00 -5.49 -7.58
C ALA A 131 -5.55 -6.00 -7.62
N LEU A 132 -4.85 -5.77 -8.73
CA LEU A 132 -3.43 -6.11 -8.89
C LEU A 132 -2.48 -5.12 -8.20
N LEU A 133 -3.02 -4.02 -7.66
CA LEU A 133 -2.27 -2.98 -6.96
C LEU A 133 -2.39 -3.07 -5.44
N LEU A 134 -3.00 -4.13 -4.90
CA LEU A 134 -3.23 -4.26 -3.47
C LEU A 134 -1.97 -4.74 -2.71
N ASP A 135 -1.98 -4.52 -1.40
CA ASP A 135 -0.96 -5.07 -0.50
C ASP A 135 -1.04 -6.59 -0.38
N ASP A 136 -2.27 -7.12 -0.44
CA ASP A 136 -2.57 -8.54 -0.61
C ASP A 136 -2.31 -8.91 -2.07
N ILE A 137 -1.34 -9.80 -2.29
CA ILE A 137 -0.89 -10.17 -3.63
C ILE A 137 -1.68 -11.33 -4.24
N THR A 138 -2.72 -11.85 -3.57
CA THR A 138 -3.45 -13.05 -4.00
C THR A 138 -3.91 -12.96 -5.47
N GLU A 139 -4.63 -11.89 -5.83
CA GLU A 139 -5.13 -11.69 -7.21
C GLU A 139 -3.99 -11.53 -8.23
N ALA A 140 -2.89 -10.86 -7.82
CA ALA A 140 -1.72 -10.70 -8.68
C ALA A 140 -1.01 -12.03 -8.93
N VAL A 141 -0.87 -12.87 -7.92
CA VAL A 141 -0.26 -14.20 -8.02
C VAL A 141 -1.12 -15.14 -8.85
N ASP A 142 -2.44 -15.18 -8.61
CA ASP A 142 -3.34 -16.06 -9.35
C ASP A 142 -3.42 -15.69 -10.84
N CYS A 143 -3.50 -14.40 -11.14
CA CYS A 143 -3.45 -13.93 -12.52
C CYS A 143 -2.10 -14.26 -13.17
N ALA A 144 -0.98 -13.97 -12.50
CA ALA A 144 0.35 -14.29 -13.04
C ALA A 144 0.54 -15.80 -13.27
N ARG A 145 0.09 -16.68 -12.37
CA ARG A 145 0.11 -18.13 -12.57
C ARG A 145 -0.74 -18.55 -13.77
N THR A 146 -1.87 -17.89 -14.02
CA THR A 146 -2.68 -18.11 -15.22
C THR A 146 -1.91 -17.77 -16.49
N ILE A 147 -1.20 -16.63 -16.51
CA ILE A 147 -0.31 -16.22 -17.61
C ILE A 147 0.78 -17.27 -17.83
N GLN A 148 1.47 -17.68 -16.76
CA GLN A 148 2.57 -18.65 -16.82
C GLN A 148 2.09 -19.99 -17.39
N ARG A 149 0.91 -20.48 -16.98
CA ARG A 149 0.35 -21.73 -17.51
C ARG A 149 -0.03 -21.64 -18.98
N ARG A 150 -0.49 -20.47 -19.45
CA ARG A 150 -0.96 -20.27 -20.84
C ARG A 150 0.17 -19.92 -21.82
N GLN A 151 1.14 -19.12 -21.38
CA GLN A 151 2.15 -18.52 -22.26
C GLN A 151 3.60 -18.86 -21.87
N GLY A 152 3.79 -19.54 -20.74
CA GLY A 152 5.11 -19.81 -20.19
C GLY A 152 5.80 -18.54 -19.66
N TRP A 153 7.05 -18.70 -19.25
CA TRP A 153 7.84 -17.62 -18.66
C TRP A 153 8.19 -16.50 -19.64
N SER A 154 8.18 -16.77 -20.95
CA SER A 154 8.44 -15.79 -22.00
C SER A 154 7.35 -14.73 -22.16
N ALA A 155 6.23 -14.86 -21.44
CA ALA A 155 5.21 -13.81 -21.36
C ALA A 155 5.79 -12.51 -20.76
N TRP A 156 6.79 -12.62 -19.88
CA TRP A 156 7.52 -11.48 -19.35
C TRP A 156 8.77 -11.21 -20.17
N SER A 157 8.88 -10.00 -20.71
CA SER A 157 10.03 -9.60 -21.53
C SER A 157 11.36 -9.69 -20.77
N VAL A 158 11.32 -9.51 -19.44
CA VAL A 158 12.50 -9.63 -18.57
C VAL A 158 13.03 -11.05 -18.45
N TYR A 159 12.22 -12.08 -18.78
CA TYR A 159 12.59 -13.48 -18.57
C TYR A 159 13.82 -13.89 -19.37
N SER A 160 13.79 -13.69 -20.69
CA SER A 160 14.88 -14.12 -21.58
C SER A 160 16.18 -13.36 -21.34
N VAL A 161 16.07 -12.13 -20.82
CA VAL A 161 17.20 -11.22 -20.61
C VAL A 161 17.84 -11.43 -19.24
N TYR A 162 17.04 -11.61 -18.19
CA TYR A 162 17.51 -11.56 -16.81
C TYR A 162 17.26 -12.84 -16.00
N CYS A 163 16.23 -13.63 -16.33
CA CYS A 163 15.75 -14.68 -15.43
C CYS A 163 15.85 -16.12 -15.97
N ASN A 164 16.16 -16.32 -17.26
CA ASN A 164 16.27 -17.66 -17.86
C ASN A 164 17.44 -18.52 -17.33
N ARG A 165 18.35 -17.92 -16.56
CA ARG A 165 19.46 -18.61 -15.87
C ARG A 165 19.35 -18.54 -14.36
N THR A 166 18.21 -18.11 -13.80
CA THR A 166 18.03 -18.05 -12.36
C THR A 166 18.14 -19.46 -11.78
N LEU A 167 19.18 -19.71 -10.99
CA LEU A 167 19.42 -20.98 -10.32
C LEU A 167 18.65 -21.05 -8.99
N ASN A 168 18.38 -22.28 -8.54
CA ASN A 168 17.40 -22.66 -7.50
C ASN A 168 17.71 -22.23 -6.05
N GLU A 169 18.19 -21.02 -5.80
CA GLU A 169 18.57 -20.61 -4.43
C GLU A 169 17.54 -19.64 -3.85
N VAL A 170 16.50 -20.23 -3.26
CA VAL A 170 15.54 -19.56 -2.37
C VAL A 170 15.55 -20.17 -0.96
N ASN A 171 16.38 -21.19 -0.73
CA ASN A 171 16.41 -21.94 0.53
C ASN A 171 16.79 -21.05 1.72
N ASP A 172 17.62 -20.03 1.49
CA ASP A 172 17.98 -19.02 2.48
C ASP A 172 16.76 -18.26 3.04
N CYS A 173 15.65 -18.17 2.28
CA CYS A 173 14.40 -17.59 2.77
C CYS A 173 13.60 -18.51 3.70
N PHE A 174 13.95 -19.80 3.77
CA PHE A 174 13.24 -20.82 4.55
C PHE A 174 14.14 -21.49 5.60
N GLU A 175 15.44 -21.22 5.58
CA GLU A 175 16.37 -21.63 6.62
C GLU A 175 16.16 -20.72 7.84
N SER A 176 15.74 -21.32 8.96
CA SER A 176 15.82 -20.64 10.25
C SER A 176 17.28 -20.33 10.53
N VAL A 177 17.63 -19.07 10.77
CA VAL A 177 18.98 -18.65 11.14
C VAL A 177 19.44 -19.46 12.35
N SER A 178 20.21 -20.53 12.13
CA SER A 178 20.91 -21.25 13.18
C SER A 178 22.25 -20.55 13.44
N GLU A 179 22.19 -19.30 13.88
CA GLU A 179 23.32 -18.63 14.50
C GLU A 179 23.16 -18.74 16.02
N GLU A 180 23.47 -19.91 16.58
CA GLU A 180 23.96 -19.94 17.95
C GLU A 180 25.47 -19.69 17.91
N VAL A 181 25.78 -18.40 18.05
CA VAL A 181 27.00 -17.83 18.60
C VAL A 181 27.68 -18.82 19.56
N ASN A 182 28.92 -19.20 19.23
CA ASN A 182 29.82 -19.92 20.11
C ASN A 182 30.32 -18.96 21.22
N VAL A 183 29.48 -18.69 22.22
CA VAL A 183 29.85 -18.00 23.46
C VAL A 183 29.25 -18.76 24.64
N ASP A 184 30.14 -19.49 25.32
CA ASP A 184 30.10 -19.93 26.70
C ASP A 184 28.87 -20.68 27.25
N ASN A 185 29.12 -21.96 27.48
CA ASN A 185 28.47 -22.89 28.39
C ASN A 185 28.03 -22.26 29.73
N LYS A 186 26.74 -21.96 29.89
CA LYS A 186 25.81 -22.52 30.91
C LYS A 186 24.59 -21.64 31.13
N ARG A 187 23.42 -22.28 31.02
CA ARG A 187 22.21 -22.07 31.85
C ARG A 187 21.28 -20.92 31.42
N ASN A 188 20.31 -21.22 30.57
CA ASN A 188 18.89 -21.27 30.98
C ASN A 188 17.98 -21.80 29.86
N LYS A 189 17.21 -22.84 30.20
CA LYS A 189 16.03 -23.28 29.44
C LYS A 189 15.04 -22.12 29.35
N GLY A 190 14.53 -21.81 28.15
CA GLY A 190 13.38 -20.92 28.04
C GLY A 190 12.99 -20.53 26.63
N ILE A 191 11.90 -21.15 26.16
CA ILE A 191 10.87 -20.58 25.29
C ILE A 191 11.14 -20.61 23.78
N LEU A 192 10.66 -21.70 23.17
CA LEU A 192 10.17 -21.74 21.79
C LEU A 192 9.17 -20.61 21.57
N ARG A 193 9.38 -19.78 20.54
CA ARG A 193 8.29 -19.09 19.83
C ARG A 193 8.52 -19.20 18.33
N SER A 194 7.92 -20.24 17.77
CA SER A 194 7.51 -20.26 16.37
C SER A 194 6.41 -19.22 16.22
N CYS A 195 6.62 -18.26 15.32
CA CYS A 195 5.55 -17.43 14.78
C CYS A 195 5.57 -17.59 13.26
N CYS A 196 4.84 -18.59 12.77
CA CYS A 196 4.11 -18.47 11.52
C CYS A 196 2.63 -18.55 11.91
N VAL A 197 1.92 -17.42 11.82
CA VAL A 197 0.46 -17.31 11.78
C VAL A 197 0.15 -16.48 10.55
#